data_AF-A0A9Q0U540-F1
#
_entry.id   AF-A0A9Q0U540-F1
#
_cell.length_a   1.000
_cell.length_b   1.000
_cell.length_c   1.000
_cell.angle_alpha   90.00
_cell.angle_beta   90.00
_cell.angle_gamma   90.00
#
_symmetry.space_group_name_H-M   'P 1'
#
loop_
_entity.id
_entity.type
_entity.pdbx_description
1 polymer ?
#
loop_
_entity_poly.entity_id
_entity_poly.type
_entity_poly.pdbx_seq_one_letter_code
_entity_poly.pdbx_strand_id
1 'polypeptide(L)'
;MASSLLWTACLTFLLLATVTKGTPPKKAVEVPFGRNYAPTWAFDHIKYFNGGSEIQLHLDKYTGKRWWDQKEFQDLDAAQYRRLRWVRSKYTIYNYCTDRVRLPTLPRECKRDRDI
;
A
#
# COMPACT_ATOMS: atom_id res chain seq x y z
N MET A 1 20.41 2.96 -64.14
CA MET A 1 19.25 2.46 -63.37
C MET A 1 19.62 1.82 -62.01
N ALA A 2 20.82 1.24 -61.83
CA ALA A 2 21.20 0.62 -60.55
C ALA A 2 21.53 1.63 -59.41
N SER A 3 22.09 2.79 -59.73
CA SER A 3 22.52 3.79 -58.73
C SER A 3 21.35 4.47 -58.00
N SER A 4 20.24 4.73 -58.70
CA SER A 4 19.03 5.34 -58.11
C SER A 4 18.32 4.41 -57.13
N LEU A 5 18.30 3.10 -57.41
CA LEU A 5 17.69 2.07 -56.55
C LEU A 5 18.46 1.90 -55.23
N LEU A 6 19.79 1.94 -55.28
CA LEU A 6 20.66 1.91 -54.11
C LEU A 6 20.46 3.12 -53.20
N TRP A 7 20.29 4.30 -53.79
CA TRP A 7 20.10 5.54 -53.02
C TRP A 7 18.72 5.59 -52.36
N THR A 8 17.67 5.17 -53.06
CA THR A 8 16.32 5.06 -52.49
C THR A 8 16.25 4.02 -51.38
N ALA A 9 16.93 2.87 -51.53
CA ALA A 9 16.97 1.83 -50.50
C ALA A 9 17.71 2.29 -49.24
N CYS A 10 18.76 3.11 -49.39
CA CYS A 10 19.50 3.67 -48.26
C CYS A 10 18.67 4.71 -47.50
N LEU A 11 17.94 5.56 -48.22
CA LEU A 11 17.02 6.55 -47.65
C LEU A 11 15.84 5.92 -46.90
N THR A 12 15.27 4.82 -47.43
CA THR A 12 14.19 4.11 -46.73
C THR A 12 14.71 3.39 -45.47
N PHE A 13 15.90 2.79 -45.51
CA PHE A 13 16.54 2.18 -44.33
C PHE A 13 16.83 3.21 -43.23
N LEU A 14 17.29 4.40 -43.60
CA LEU A 14 17.51 5.51 -42.66
C LEU A 14 16.20 6.02 -42.03
N LEU A 15 15.11 6.09 -42.79
CA LEU A 15 13.81 6.51 -42.28
C LEU A 15 13.19 5.46 -41.33
N LEU A 16 13.30 4.17 -41.65
CA LEU A 16 12.83 3.07 -40.78
C LEU A 16 13.58 3.01 -39.45
N ALA A 17 14.86 3.39 -39.41
CA ALA A 17 15.65 3.44 -38.18
C ALA A 17 15.21 4.55 -37.19
N THR A 18 14.41 5.53 -37.62
CA THR A 18 14.02 6.66 -36.76
C THR A 18 12.72 6.46 -35.98
N VAL A 19 11.92 5.42 -36.29
CA VAL A 19 10.53 5.31 -35.81
C VAL A 19 10.36 4.54 -34.49
N THR A 20 11.39 3.89 -33.93
CA THR A 20 11.25 3.12 -32.68
C THR A 20 11.68 3.90 -31.42
N LYS A 21 11.26 5.16 -31.27
CA LYS A 21 11.37 5.83 -29.96
C LYS A 21 10.21 5.38 -29.07
N GLY A 22 10.45 4.37 -28.24
CA GLY A 22 9.51 3.94 -27.21
C GLY A 22 9.11 5.10 -26.30
N THR A 23 7.84 5.15 -25.90
CA THR A 23 7.35 6.17 -24.95
C THR A 23 8.10 6.04 -23.62
N PRO A 24 8.52 7.16 -23.00
CA PRO A 24 9.12 7.09 -21.67
C PRO A 24 8.12 6.48 -20.67
N PRO A 25 8.60 5.66 -19.72
CA PRO A 25 7.74 5.05 -18.71
C PRO A 25 7.06 6.13 -17.87
N LYS A 26 5.83 5.86 -17.41
CA LYS A 26 5.12 6.75 -16.49
C LYS A 26 5.95 6.92 -15.22
N LYS A 27 6.14 8.18 -14.79
CA LYS A 27 6.82 8.49 -13.53
C LYS A 27 6.02 7.95 -12.35
N ALA A 28 6.71 7.54 -11.29
CA ALA A 28 6.07 7.17 -10.04
C ALA A 28 5.30 8.37 -9.48
N VAL A 29 4.05 8.15 -9.09
CA VAL A 29 3.20 9.15 -8.44
C VAL A 29 3.41 9.01 -6.93
N GLU A 30 3.83 10.10 -6.29
CA GLU A 30 3.95 10.16 -4.84
C GLU A 30 2.56 10.13 -4.19
N VAL A 31 2.38 9.24 -3.21
CA VAL A 31 1.12 9.08 -2.48
C VAL A 31 1.38 8.99 -0.98
N PRO A 32 0.44 9.44 -0.13
CA PRO A 32 0.60 9.32 1.32
C PRO A 32 0.75 7.86 1.76
N PHE A 33 1.57 7.62 2.78
CA PHE A 33 1.89 6.30 3.32
C PHE A 33 0.64 5.44 3.59
N GLY A 34 -0.37 6.03 4.25
CA GLY A 34 -1.63 5.35 4.60
C GLY A 34 -2.46 4.87 3.41
N ARG A 35 -2.09 5.24 2.18
CA ARG A 35 -2.75 4.74 0.97
C ARG A 35 -2.41 3.28 0.70
N ASN A 36 -1.18 2.86 0.94
CA ASN A 36 -0.66 1.53 0.57
C ASN A 36 -0.09 0.75 1.76
N TYR A 37 0.31 1.45 2.83
CA TYR A 37 1.00 0.86 3.96
C TYR A 37 0.23 1.13 5.25
N ALA A 38 0.34 0.20 6.18
CA ALA A 38 -0.12 0.35 7.54
C ALA A 38 1.03 -0.06 8.48
N PRO A 39 1.24 0.66 9.59
CA PRO A 39 2.29 0.31 10.51
C PRO A 39 1.95 -0.97 11.27
N THR A 40 2.98 -1.75 11.59
CA THR A 40 2.86 -3.06 12.26
C THR A 40 3.25 -2.99 13.74
N TRP A 41 4.16 -2.09 14.10
CA TRP A 41 4.60 -1.80 15.47
C TRP A 41 5.00 -0.32 15.55
N ALA A 42 4.95 0.22 16.75
CA ALA A 42 5.50 1.49 17.22
C ALA A 42 4.74 2.66 16.61
N PHE A 43 3.41 2.60 16.70
CA PHE A 43 2.52 3.61 16.12
C PHE A 43 2.85 5.04 16.60
N ASP A 44 3.37 5.17 17.83
CA ASP A 44 3.81 6.42 18.45
C ASP A 44 5.18 6.93 17.95
N HIS A 45 5.99 6.03 17.38
CA HIS A 45 7.33 6.28 16.84
C HIS A 45 7.36 6.57 15.34
N ILE A 46 6.19 6.56 14.69
CA ILE A 46 6.04 6.96 13.29
C ILE A 46 5.50 8.39 13.28
N LYS A 47 6.32 9.33 12.83
CA LYS A 47 5.90 10.72 12.65
C LYS A 47 5.48 10.93 11.21
N TYR A 48 4.26 11.40 11.02
CA TYR A 48 3.70 11.75 9.73
C TYR A 48 3.89 13.22 9.47
N PHE A 49 4.48 13.56 8.34
CA PHE A 49 4.67 14.93 7.87
C PHE A 49 3.91 15.12 6.56
N ASN A 50 3.53 16.36 6.26
CA ASN A 50 2.86 16.72 4.99
C ASN A 50 1.62 15.84 4.67
N GLY A 51 0.79 15.53 5.68
CA GLY A 51 -0.38 14.67 5.50
C GLY A 51 -0.04 13.19 5.24
N GLY A 52 1.19 12.77 5.55
CA GLY A 52 1.68 11.39 5.40
C GLY A 52 2.45 11.12 4.11
N SER A 53 2.77 12.15 3.31
CA SER A 53 3.68 12.02 2.16
C SER A 53 5.12 11.75 2.58
N GLU A 54 5.52 12.24 3.77
CA GLU A 54 6.79 11.92 4.39
C GLU A 54 6.54 11.30 5.77
N ILE A 55 7.32 10.26 6.10
CA ILE A 55 7.30 9.64 7.42
C ILE A 55 8.71 9.51 7.97
N GLN A 56 8.86 9.69 9.29
CA GLN A 56 10.10 9.39 9.99
C GLN A 56 9.85 8.31 11.04
N LEU A 57 10.74 7.33 11.07
CA LEU A 57 10.77 6.27 12.06
C LEU A 57 11.76 6.68 13.15
N HIS A 58 11.28 6.88 14.36
CA HIS A 58 12.13 7.17 15.52
C HIS A 58 12.45 5.86 16.23
N LEU A 59 13.74 5.57 16.42
CA LEU A 59 14.19 4.45 17.21
C LEU A 59 14.77 4.96 18.52
N ASP A 60 14.26 4.46 19.64
CA ASP A 60 14.84 4.73 20.96
C ASP A 60 15.19 3.43 21.72
N LYS A 61 15.71 3.58 22.93
CA LYS A 61 16.15 2.45 23.75
C LYS A 61 14.98 1.55 24.19
N TYR A 62 13.77 2.08 24.25
CA TYR A 62 12.57 1.45 24.77
C TYR A 62 11.70 0.85 23.67
N THR A 63 11.73 1.39 22.45
CA THR A 63 11.02 0.86 21.30
C THR A 63 11.54 -0.53 20.93
N GLY A 64 10.67 -1.55 20.89
CA GLY A 64 11.05 -2.89 20.43
C GLY A 64 11.65 -3.80 21.51
N LYS A 65 11.80 -3.32 22.75
CA LYS A 65 12.40 -4.10 23.86
C LYS A 65 11.40 -4.54 24.90
N ARG A 66 10.18 -4.03 24.87
CA ARG A 66 9.16 -4.40 25.86
C ARG A 66 8.54 -5.74 25.49
N TRP A 67 7.91 -6.40 26.45
CA TRP A 67 7.33 -7.73 26.23
C TRP A 67 6.22 -7.71 25.18
N TRP A 68 5.44 -6.63 25.09
CA TRP A 68 4.38 -6.48 24.09
C TRP A 68 4.90 -6.04 22.71
N ASP A 69 6.18 -5.67 22.59
CA ASP A 69 6.78 -5.33 21.29
C ASP A 69 7.34 -6.59 20.58
N GLN A 70 7.32 -7.75 21.25
CA GLN A 70 7.85 -8.99 20.70
C GLN A 70 6.93 -9.55 19.60
N LYS A 71 7.49 -10.41 18.75
CA LYS A 71 6.83 -10.95 17.55
C LYS A 71 5.50 -11.63 17.87
N GLU A 72 5.41 -12.27 19.04
CA GLU A 72 4.24 -12.99 19.52
C GLU A 72 3.04 -12.08 19.79
N PHE A 73 3.26 -10.78 19.98
CA PHE A 73 2.23 -9.78 20.30
C PHE A 73 1.93 -8.83 19.14
N GLN A 74 2.51 -9.06 17.96
CA GLN A 74 2.23 -8.25 16.77
C GLN A 74 0.83 -8.52 16.17
N ASP A 75 0.27 -9.71 16.41
CA ASP A 75 -1.08 -10.07 15.99
C ASP A 75 -1.70 -11.05 17.00
N LEU A 76 -3.02 -11.19 16.96
CA LEU A 76 -3.73 -12.21 17.73
C LEU A 76 -3.46 -13.60 17.14
N ASP A 77 -3.35 -14.59 18.02
CA ASP A 77 -3.27 -15.97 17.61
C ASP A 77 -4.62 -16.48 17.03
N ALA A 78 -4.59 -17.66 16.41
CA ALA A 78 -5.78 -18.24 15.79
C ALA A 78 -6.92 -18.54 16.79
N ALA A 79 -6.60 -18.89 18.03
CA ALA A 79 -7.60 -19.18 19.06
C ALA A 79 -8.25 -17.88 19.57
N GLN A 80 -7.46 -16.83 19.77
CA GLN A 80 -7.93 -15.49 20.11
C GLN A 80 -8.86 -14.95 19.02
N TYR A 81 -8.50 -15.10 17.73
CA TYR A 81 -9.38 -14.71 16.63
C TYR A 81 -10.70 -15.50 16.58
N ARG A 82 -10.70 -16.80 16.94
CA ARG A 82 -11.94 -17.58 17.05
C ARG A 82 -12.84 -17.05 18.16
N ARG A 83 -12.26 -16.69 19.32
CA ARG A 83 -13.01 -16.08 20.43
C ARG A 83 -13.58 -14.72 20.03
N LEU A 84 -12.78 -13.88 19.37
CA LEU A 84 -13.23 -12.58 18.85
C LEU A 84 -14.41 -12.74 17.88
N ARG A 85 -14.34 -13.69 16.95
CA ARG A 85 -15.45 -14.01 16.03
C ARG A 85 -16.72 -14.40 16.78
N TRP A 86 -16.60 -15.23 17.82
CA TRP A 86 -17.75 -15.65 18.61
C TRP A 86 -18.40 -14.46 19.35
N VAL A 87 -17.59 -13.59 19.95
CA VAL A 87 -18.07 -12.35 20.58
C VAL A 87 -18.81 -11.49 19.55
N ARG A 88 -18.20 -11.27 18.37
CA ARG A 88 -18.82 -10.49 17.29
C ARG A 88 -20.14 -11.08 16.78
N SER A 89 -20.28 -12.39 16.77
CA SER A 89 -21.52 -13.05 16.32
C SER A 89 -22.62 -13.09 17.37
N LYS A 90 -22.29 -13.07 18.67
CA LYS A 90 -23.25 -13.36 19.75
C LYS A 90 -23.53 -12.19 20.69
N TYR A 91 -22.59 -11.26 20.84
CA TYR A 91 -22.65 -10.21 21.87
C TYR A 91 -22.52 -8.80 21.31
N THR A 92 -22.10 -8.62 20.05
CA THR A 92 -21.99 -7.30 19.44
C THR A 92 -23.36 -6.79 19.00
N ILE A 93 -23.91 -5.84 19.78
CA ILE A 93 -25.19 -5.18 19.50
C ILE A 93 -25.08 -3.98 18.54
N TYR A 94 -23.88 -3.40 18.42
CA TYR A 94 -23.59 -2.31 17.50
C TYR A 94 -22.17 -2.47 16.95
N ASN A 95 -22.01 -2.28 15.65
CA ASN A 95 -20.72 -2.32 14.97
C ASN A 95 -20.70 -1.25 13.86
N TYR A 96 -19.81 -0.26 14.02
CA TYR A 96 -19.65 0.83 13.06
C TYR A 96 -19.18 0.34 11.68
N CYS A 97 -18.41 -0.76 11.61
CA CYS A 97 -17.95 -1.33 10.35
C CYS A 97 -19.10 -1.85 9.47
N THR A 98 -20.24 -2.21 10.06
CA THR A 98 -21.45 -2.65 9.38
C THR A 98 -22.51 -1.55 9.24
N ASP A 99 -22.33 -0.41 9.91
CA ASP A 99 -23.25 0.72 9.89
C ASP A 99 -23.09 1.56 8.61
N ARG A 100 -23.79 1.15 7.55
CA ARG A 100 -23.76 1.83 6.25
C ARG A 100 -24.55 3.14 6.21
N VAL A 101 -25.42 3.37 7.19
CA VAL A 101 -26.15 4.63 7.32
C VAL A 101 -25.19 5.72 7.80
N ARG A 102 -24.40 5.42 8.83
CA ARG A 102 -23.42 6.36 9.37
C ARG A 102 -22.17 6.46 8.50
N LEU A 103 -21.67 5.32 8.01
CA LEU A 103 -20.43 5.23 7.23
C LEU A 103 -20.70 4.57 5.86
N PRO A 104 -21.11 5.38 4.86
CA PRO A 104 -21.34 4.88 3.50
C PRO A 104 -20.09 4.21 2.90
N THR A 105 -18.91 4.76 3.20
CA THR A 105 -17.61 4.18 2.82
C THR A 105 -17.06 3.33 3.95
N LEU A 106 -16.72 2.08 3.66
CA LEU A 106 -16.11 1.16 4.62
C LEU A 106 -14.72 1.66 5.08
N PRO A 107 -14.51 1.88 6.39
CA PRO A 107 -13.19 2.15 6.92
C PRO A 107 -12.22 0.98 6.66
N ARG A 108 -10.96 1.28 6.35
CA ARG A 108 -9.98 0.29 5.87
C ARG A 108 -9.58 -0.71 6.95
N GLU A 109 -9.57 -0.26 8.19
CA GLU A 109 -9.26 -1.04 9.39
C GLU A 109 -10.24 -2.20 9.59
N CYS A 110 -11.51 -2.03 9.22
CA CYS A 110 -12.55 -3.04 9.45
C CYS A 110 -12.20 -4.42 8.87
N LYS A 111 -11.53 -4.45 7.71
CA LYS A 111 -11.08 -5.70 7.08
C LYS A 111 -9.87 -6.31 7.81
N ARG A 112 -8.94 -5.47 8.27
CA ARG A 112 -7.74 -5.89 9.00
C ARG A 112 -8.12 -6.44 10.39
N ASP A 113 -8.99 -5.72 11.08
CA ASP A 113 -9.39 -5.98 12.46
C ASP A 113 -10.45 -7.10 12.57
N ARG A 114 -10.90 -7.62 11.41
CA ARG A 114 -11.88 -8.72 11.24
C ARG A 114 -13.24 -8.39 11.86
N ASP A 115 -13.69 -7.17 11.60
CA ASP A 115 -14.98 -6.63 12.05
C ASP A 115 -16.10 -6.87 11.04
N ILE A 116 -15.74 -7.44 9.87
CA ILE A 116 -16.61 -7.84 8.76
C ILE A 116 -16.22 -9.20 8.20
#